data_AF-A0A7W3TY59-F1
#
_entry.id   AF-A0A7W3TY59-F1
#
_cell.length_a   1.000
_cell.length_b   1.000
_cell.length_c   1.000
_cell.angle_alpha   90.00
_cell.angle_beta   90.00
_cell.angle_gamma   90.00
#
_symmetry.space_group_name_H-M   'P 1'
#
loop_
_entity.id
_entity.type
_entity.pdbx_description
1 polymer ?
#
loop_
_entity_poly.entity_id
_entity_poly.type
_entity_poly.pdbx_seq_one_letter_code
_entity_poly.pdbx_strand_id
1 'polypeptide(L)'
;MFVKGKFVNADGLEEHDLFFFLEKSKQPDFYQAMEITKRAKSKQDRQSFLAVCSDPKGLIRVVSVEPRIYHHLAGISEKSIGNYFNSLRQDNGMPLKMVALIKRLPGRVTDAEIIKLAELHLAENNGSVIGHRKT
;
A
#
# COMPACT_ATOMS: atom_id res chain seq x y z
N MET A 1 -6.59 -5.50 13.36
CA MET A 1 -7.35 -4.48 12.61
C MET A 1 -7.03 -4.67 11.15
N PHE A 2 -7.91 -4.27 10.23
CA PHE A 2 -7.70 -4.47 8.81
C PHE A 2 -7.84 -3.17 8.05
N VAL A 3 -7.08 -3.07 6.97
CA VAL A 3 -7.17 -1.98 5.99
C VAL A 3 -7.49 -2.59 4.64
N LYS A 4 -8.24 -1.84 3.83
CA LYS A 4 -8.65 -2.27 2.51
C LYS A 4 -7.88 -1.51 1.44
N GLY A 5 -7.49 -2.18 0.38
CA GLY A 5 -6.81 -1.54 -0.73
C GLY A 5 -6.77 -2.40 -1.99
N LYS A 6 -6.09 -1.88 -3.00
CA LYS A 6 -5.88 -2.53 -4.29
C LYS A 6 -4.40 -2.49 -4.64
N PHE A 7 -3.87 -3.59 -5.18
CA PHE A 7 -2.50 -3.59 -5.68
C PHE A 7 -2.35 -2.59 -6.81
N VAL A 8 -1.17 -1.98 -6.86
CA VAL A 8 -0.73 -1.15 -7.97
C VAL A 8 0.07 -2.03 -8.93
N ASN A 9 -0.21 -1.93 -10.22
CA ASN A 9 0.51 -2.62 -11.28
C ASN A 9 0.81 -1.66 -12.44
N ALA A 10 1.39 -2.21 -13.51
CA ALA A 10 1.74 -1.49 -14.73
C ALA A 10 0.59 -0.69 -15.35
N ASP A 11 -0.62 -1.26 -15.26
CA ASP A 11 -1.83 -0.76 -15.91
C ASP A 11 -2.67 0.13 -14.97
N GLY A 12 -2.26 0.30 -13.72
CA GLY A 12 -2.94 1.11 -12.72
C GLY A 12 -3.27 0.36 -11.44
N LEU A 13 -4.56 0.33 -11.06
CA LEU A 13 -5.04 -0.39 -9.89
C LEU A 13 -5.69 -1.70 -10.32
N GLU A 14 -5.34 -2.80 -9.66
CA GLU A 14 -6.06 -4.05 -9.82
C GLU A 14 -7.54 -3.89 -9.42
N GLU A 15 -8.43 -4.63 -10.06
CA GLU A 15 -9.87 -4.48 -9.82
C GLU A 15 -10.29 -5.01 -8.45
N HIS A 16 -9.62 -6.06 -7.96
CA HIS A 16 -10.01 -6.79 -6.76
C HIS A 16 -9.64 -6.04 -5.47
N ASP A 17 -10.63 -5.89 -4.60
CA ASP A 17 -10.42 -5.41 -3.24
C ASP A 17 -9.67 -6.46 -2.41
N LEU A 18 -8.65 -6.01 -1.70
CA LEU A 18 -7.82 -6.82 -0.83
C LEU A 18 -7.82 -6.25 0.58
N PHE A 19 -7.55 -7.12 1.54
CA PHE A 19 -7.48 -6.77 2.94
C PHE A 19 -6.11 -7.10 3.52
N PHE A 20 -5.63 -6.19 4.34
CA PHE A 20 -4.31 -6.28 4.94
C PHE A 20 -4.44 -6.12 6.45
N PHE A 21 -3.80 -7.03 7.18
CA PHE A 21 -3.70 -6.94 8.62
C PHE A 21 -2.82 -5.75 9.00
N LEU A 22 -3.37 -4.89 9.86
CA LEU A 22 -2.68 -3.74 10.43
C LEU A 22 -2.28 -4.07 11.87
N GLU A 23 -1.00 -4.37 12.04
CA GLU A 23 -0.37 -4.59 13.35
C GLU A 23 -0.41 -3.33 14.22
N LYS A 24 -0.49 -3.53 15.54
CA LYS A 24 -0.55 -2.43 16.52
C LYS A 24 0.66 -1.50 16.44
N SER A 25 1.84 -2.04 16.16
CA SER A 25 3.09 -1.30 15.98
C SER A 25 3.05 -0.34 14.78
N LYS A 26 2.26 -0.66 13.75
CA LYS A 26 2.15 0.11 12.50
C LYS A 26 0.95 1.07 12.47
N GLN A 27 0.07 0.98 13.45
CA GLN A 27 -1.11 1.86 13.56
C GLN A 27 -0.75 3.35 13.57
N PRO A 28 0.26 3.85 14.31
CA PRO A 28 0.58 5.28 14.32
C PRO A 28 0.90 5.83 12.93
N ASP A 29 1.66 5.08 12.12
CA ASP A 29 1.98 5.45 10.74
C ASP A 29 0.71 5.55 9.88
N PHE A 30 -0.14 4.51 9.93
CA PHE A 30 -1.39 4.49 9.17
C PHE A 30 -2.34 5.62 9.59
N TYR A 31 -2.50 5.87 10.89
CA TYR A 31 -3.36 6.95 11.40
C TYR A 31 -2.88 8.31 10.90
N GLN A 32 -1.58 8.57 10.94
CA GLN A 32 -1.02 9.82 10.44
C GLN A 32 -1.29 10.00 8.94
N ALA A 33 -1.03 8.97 8.13
CA ALA A 33 -1.28 9.02 6.69
C ALA A 33 -2.77 9.16 6.36
N MET A 34 -3.64 8.51 7.13
CA MET A 34 -5.09 8.61 7.04
C MET A 34 -5.57 10.05 7.34
N GLU A 35 -5.09 10.67 8.42
CA GLU A 35 -5.48 12.03 8.78
C GLU A 35 -5.08 13.06 7.73
N ILE A 36 -3.83 12.99 7.26
CA ILE A 36 -3.33 13.89 6.21
C ILE A 36 -4.15 13.71 4.94
N THR A 37 -4.41 12.45 4.54
CA THR A 37 -5.22 12.11 3.37
C THR A 37 -6.64 12.67 3.50
N LYS A 38 -7.29 12.51 4.65
CA LYS A 38 -8.66 13.00 4.87
C LYS A 38 -8.78 14.52 4.87
N ARG A 39 -7.70 15.26 5.18
CA ARG A 39 -7.65 16.72 5.18
C ARG A 39 -7.30 17.33 3.82
N ALA A 40 -6.97 16.51 2.82
CA ALA A 40 -6.67 17.00 1.48
C ALA A 40 -7.85 17.76 0.87
N LYS A 41 -7.57 18.82 0.11
CA LYS A 41 -8.59 19.74 -0.43
C LYS A 41 -9.41 19.12 -1.57
N SER A 42 -8.80 18.26 -2.39
CA SER A 42 -9.49 17.65 -3.53
C SER A 42 -10.17 16.34 -3.14
N LYS A 43 -11.35 16.07 -3.70
CA LYS A 43 -12.09 14.81 -3.45
C LYS A 43 -11.26 13.58 -3.84
N GLN A 44 -10.48 13.68 -4.92
CA GLN A 44 -9.61 12.62 -5.41
C GLN A 44 -8.46 12.32 -4.43
N ASP A 45 -7.84 13.36 -3.86
CA ASP A 45 -6.72 13.18 -2.92
C ASP A 45 -7.15 12.59 -1.56
N ARG A 46 -8.44 12.67 -1.24
CA ARG A 46 -9.03 12.11 -0.01
C ARG A 46 -9.33 10.61 -0.09
N GLN A 47 -9.24 9.99 -1.28
CA GLN A 47 -9.73 8.62 -1.49
C GLN A 47 -8.75 7.55 -1.03
N SER A 48 -7.45 7.73 -1.26
CA SER A 48 -6.46 6.72 -0.91
C SER A 48 -5.06 7.30 -0.73
N PHE A 49 -4.15 6.52 -0.17
CA PHE A 49 -2.71 6.76 -0.20
C PHE A 49 -1.99 5.45 -0.49
N LEU A 50 -0.71 5.54 -0.85
CA LEU A 50 0.09 4.36 -1.15
C LEU A 50 0.76 3.81 0.10
N ALA A 51 0.78 2.49 0.19
CA ALA A 51 1.42 1.74 1.26
C ALA A 51 2.17 0.54 0.69
N VAL A 52 3.08 -0.01 1.50
CA VAL A 52 3.74 -1.29 1.26
C VAL A 52 2.99 -2.35 2.07
N CYS A 53 2.52 -3.38 1.37
CA CYS A 53 1.88 -4.53 1.98
C CYS A 53 2.45 -5.83 1.41
N SER A 54 2.30 -6.94 2.12
CA SER A 54 2.46 -8.28 1.54
C SER A 54 1.12 -8.84 1.09
N ASP A 55 1.14 -9.72 0.10
CA ASP A 55 0.05 -10.66 -0.16
C ASP A 55 0.08 -11.83 0.86
N PRO A 56 -0.90 -12.74 0.85
CA PRO A 56 -0.93 -13.89 1.77
C PRO A 56 0.23 -14.88 1.60
N LYS A 57 1.00 -14.79 0.51
CA LYS A 57 2.19 -15.60 0.23
C LYS A 57 3.48 -14.90 0.65
N GLY A 58 3.38 -13.73 1.28
CA GLY A 58 4.51 -12.92 1.72
C GLY A 58 5.13 -12.04 0.64
N LEU A 59 4.52 -11.96 -0.55
CA LEU A 59 5.05 -11.14 -1.64
C LEU A 59 4.74 -9.67 -1.39
N ILE A 60 5.78 -8.85 -1.29
CA ILE A 60 5.65 -7.43 -1.01
C ILE A 60 5.30 -6.65 -2.27
N ARG A 61 4.26 -5.82 -2.17
CA ARG A 61 3.73 -5.00 -3.28
C ARG A 61 3.29 -3.63 -2.77
N VAL A 62 3.20 -2.68 -3.69
CA VAL A 62 2.59 -1.37 -3.43
C VAL A 62 1.08 -1.48 -3.55
N VAL A 63 0.38 -0.87 -2.59
CA VAL A 63 -1.08 -0.90 -2.47
C VAL A 63 -1.61 0.52 -2.35
N SER A 64 -2.66 0.83 -3.09
CA SER A 64 -3.51 2.00 -2.84
C SER A 64 -4.53 1.64 -1.78
N VAL A 65 -4.32 2.11 -0.55
CA VAL A 65 -5.17 1.81 0.62
C VAL A 65 -6.18 2.93 0.88
N GLU A 66 -7.38 2.53 1.28
CA GLU A 66 -8.40 3.46 1.75
C GLU A 66 -8.04 4.02 3.14
N PRO A 67 -8.31 5.30 3.43
CA PRO A 67 -8.06 5.91 4.73
C PRO A 67 -9.13 5.50 5.75
N ARG A 68 -9.31 4.19 5.96
CA ARG A 68 -10.33 3.60 6.82
C ARG A 68 -9.82 2.30 7.47
N ILE A 69 -10.24 2.08 8.71
CA ILE A 69 -9.97 0.86 9.47
C ILE A 69 -11.23 0.01 9.54
N TYR A 70 -11.05 -1.29 9.39
CA TYR A 70 -12.06 -2.32 9.51
C TYR A 70 -11.73 -3.20 10.72
N HIS A 71 -12.69 -3.35 11.63
CA HIS A 71 -12.53 -4.18 12.83
C HIS A 71 -13.00 -5.61 12.64
N HIS A 72 -13.85 -5.85 11.64
CA HIS A 72 -14.43 -7.15 11.33
C HIS A 72 -14.47 -7.32 9.81
N LEU A 73 -14.14 -8.52 9.32
CA LEU A 73 -14.19 -8.91 7.92
C LEU A 73 -15.13 -10.11 7.76
N ALA A 74 -16.36 -9.86 7.31
CA ALA A 74 -17.32 -10.95 7.08
C ALA A 74 -17.03 -11.62 5.72
N GLY A 75 -16.99 -12.96 5.70
CA GLY A 75 -16.88 -13.73 4.45
C GLY A 75 -15.51 -13.71 3.77
N ILE A 76 -14.46 -13.22 4.44
CA ILE A 76 -13.09 -13.21 3.92
C ILE A 76 -12.27 -14.28 4.65
N SER A 77 -11.66 -15.19 3.89
CA SER A 77 -10.75 -16.18 4.46
C SER A 77 -9.48 -15.51 4.99
N GLU A 78 -9.00 -15.92 6.17
CA GLU A 78 -7.69 -15.49 6.70
C GLU A 78 -6.54 -15.76 5.72
N LYS A 79 -6.66 -16.81 4.89
CA LYS A 79 -5.69 -17.15 3.83
C LYS A 79 -5.65 -16.15 2.68
N SER A 80 -6.58 -15.19 2.65
CA SER A 80 -6.64 -14.12 1.66
C SER A 80 -6.19 -12.76 2.21
N ILE A 81 -5.71 -12.74 3.47
CA ILE A 81 -5.29 -11.51 4.15
C ILE A 81 -3.77 -11.36 4.04
N GLY A 82 -3.33 -10.20 3.55
CA GLY A 82 -1.93 -9.80 3.53
C GLY A 82 -1.51 -9.04 4.79
N ASN A 83 -0.27 -8.56 4.88
CA ASN A 83 0.17 -7.71 6.01
C ASN A 83 0.50 -6.29 5.54
N TYR A 84 0.07 -5.29 6.31
CA TYR A 84 0.48 -3.91 6.12
C TYR A 84 1.83 -3.65 6.79
N PHE A 85 2.76 -3.01 6.09
CA PHE A 85 4.06 -2.64 6.64
C PHE A 85 4.16 -1.14 6.97
N ASN A 86 3.97 -0.27 5.98
CA ASN A 86 4.13 1.18 6.14
C ASN A 86 3.50 1.98 4.99
N SER A 87 3.20 3.24 5.26
CA SER A 87 2.78 4.22 4.25
C SER A 87 3.98 4.66 3.42
N LEU A 88 3.84 4.74 2.11
CA LEU A 88 4.82 5.40 1.26
C LEU A 88 4.73 6.91 1.43
N ARG A 89 5.88 7.58 1.47
CA ARG A 89 5.96 9.02 1.69
C ARG A 89 6.75 9.71 0.60
N GLN A 90 6.42 10.97 0.39
CA GLN A 90 7.21 11.91 -0.38
C GLN A 90 8.34 12.48 0.51
N ASP A 91 9.31 13.15 -0.10
CA ASP A 91 10.47 13.72 0.60
C ASP A 91 10.06 14.79 1.64
N ASN A 92 8.89 15.41 1.45
CA ASN A 92 8.29 16.35 2.39
C ASN A 92 7.47 15.69 3.52
N GLY A 93 7.55 14.36 3.66
CA GLY A 93 6.83 13.58 4.67
C GLY A 93 5.35 13.31 4.38
N MET A 94 4.80 13.87 3.30
CA MET A 94 3.40 13.65 2.91
C MET A 94 3.18 12.25 2.35
N PRO A 95 2.03 11.60 2.61
CA PRO A 95 1.72 10.31 2.01
C PRO A 95 1.77 10.38 0.48
N LEU A 96 2.42 9.39 -0.13
CA LEU A 96 2.51 9.26 -1.57
C LEU A 96 1.13 8.87 -2.14
N LYS A 97 0.79 9.46 -3.29
CA LYS A 97 -0.49 9.25 -3.98
C LYS A 97 -0.25 8.59 -5.33
N MET A 98 -1.26 7.89 -5.86
CA MET A 98 -1.21 7.28 -7.20
C MET A 98 -0.80 8.28 -8.29
N VAL A 99 -1.36 9.49 -8.28
CA VAL A 99 -1.02 10.53 -9.28
C VAL A 99 0.46 10.93 -9.19
N ALA A 100 1.02 11.01 -7.97
CA ALA A 100 2.43 11.33 -7.78
C ALA A 100 3.35 10.17 -8.22
N LEU A 101 2.92 8.93 -8.00
CA LEU A 101 3.62 7.74 -8.48
C LEU A 101 3.66 7.69 -10.02
N ILE A 102 2.52 7.88 -10.70
CA ILE A 102 2.43 7.90 -12.17
C ILE A 102 3.34 8.99 -12.76
N LYS A 103 3.40 10.18 -12.13
CA LYS A 103 4.29 11.26 -12.58
C LYS A 103 5.77 10.93 -12.41
N ARG A 104 6.14 10.05 -11.47
CA ARG A 104 7.53 9.66 -11.18
C ARG A 104 8.02 8.50 -12.05
N LEU A 105 7.15 7.83 -12.79
CA LEU A 105 7.47 6.67 -13.62
C LEU A 105 7.28 7.03 -15.10
N PRO A 106 8.34 7.41 -15.84
CA PRO A 106 8.25 7.74 -17.25
C PRO A 106 8.14 6.46 -18.12
N GLY A 107 6.97 6.21 -18.70
CA GLY A 107 6.74 5.03 -19.55
C GLY A 107 6.25 3.80 -18.77
N ARG A 108 5.77 2.77 -19.50
CA ARG A 108 5.10 1.56 -18.95
C ARG A 108 5.75 1.10 -17.65
N VAL A 109 5.04 1.31 -16.54
CA VAL A 109 5.47 0.97 -15.19
C VAL A 109 5.80 -0.52 -15.16
N THR A 110 7.04 -0.88 -14.84
CA THR A 110 7.40 -2.29 -14.67
C THR A 110 7.27 -2.69 -13.21
N ASP A 111 6.91 -3.94 -12.94
CA ASP A 111 6.84 -4.47 -11.57
C ASP A 111 8.18 -4.25 -10.82
N ALA A 112 9.32 -4.27 -11.54
CA ALA A 112 10.64 -3.99 -10.98
C ALA A 112 10.80 -2.59 -10.38
N GLU A 113 10.13 -1.57 -10.91
CA GLU A 113 10.20 -0.18 -10.39
C GLU A 113 9.29 0.00 -9.17
N ILE A 114 8.13 -0.66 -9.18
CA ILE A 114 7.23 -0.74 -8.02
C ILE A 114 7.92 -1.47 -6.86
N ILE A 115 8.66 -2.55 -7.16
CA ILE A 115 9.48 -3.28 -6.20
C ILE A 115 10.60 -2.40 -5.66
N LYS A 116 11.35 -1.68 -6.50
CA LYS A 116 12.40 -0.76 -6.03
C LYS A 116 11.86 0.31 -5.08
N LEU A 117 10.64 0.81 -5.32
CA LEU A 117 9.99 1.76 -4.41
C LEU A 117 9.61 1.13 -3.06
N ALA A 118 9.16 -0.13 -3.07
CA ALA A 118 8.91 -0.89 -1.85
C ALA A 118 10.22 -1.21 -1.10
N GLU A 119 11.29 -1.56 -1.81
CA GLU A 119 12.65 -1.80 -1.27
C GLU A 119 13.24 -0.57 -0.59
N LEU A 120 13.16 0.60 -1.24
CA LEU A 120 13.64 1.87 -0.68
C LEU A 120 12.95 2.24 0.64
N HIS A 121 11.71 1.79 0.84
CA HIS A 121 10.92 2.03 2.05
C HIS A 121 10.94 0.85 3.04
N LEU A 122 11.61 -0.25 2.69
CA LEU A 122 11.85 -1.42 3.55
C LEU A 122 13.24 -1.43 4.18
N ALA A 123 14.11 -0.47 3.87
CA ALA A 123 15.51 -0.41 4.31
C ALA A 123 15.72 -0.34 5.84
N GLU A 124 14.67 -0.43 6.65
CA GLU A 124 14.74 -0.58 8.12
C GLU A 124 14.33 -1.99 8.62
N ASN A 125 13.92 -2.92 7.74
CA ASN A 125 13.47 -4.27 8.09
C ASN A 125 14.38 -5.34 7.45
N ASN A 126 15.52 -5.63 8.08
CA ASN A 126 16.38 -6.75 7.71
C ASN A 126 15.63 -8.10 7.87
N GLY A 127 15.19 -8.72 6.78
CA GLY A 127 14.69 -10.10 6.78
C GLY A 127 13.53 -10.44 5.84
N SER A 128 12.93 -9.47 5.14
CA SER A 128 11.79 -9.75 4.25
C SER A 128 12.25 -10.12 2.84
N VAL A 129 11.89 -11.33 2.37
CA VAL A 129 12.10 -11.73 0.97
C VAL A 129 10.99 -11.14 0.11
N ILE A 130 11.37 -10.30 -0.84
CA ILE A 130 10.48 -9.81 -1.90
C ILE A 130 10.37 -10.91 -2.93
N GLY A 131 9.16 -11.27 -3.34
CA GLY A 131 8.97 -12.25 -4.39
C GLY A 131 7.87 -11.83 -5.36
N HIS A 132 7.92 -12.42 -6.55
CA HIS A 132 6.82 -12.46 -7.50
C HIS A 132 6.60 -13.92 -7.93
N ARG A 133 5.35 -14.25 -8.27
CA ARG A 133 5.06 -15.44 -9.06
C ARG A 133 5.68 -15.22 -10.44
N LYS A 134 6.58 -16.12 -10.87
CA LYS A 134 6.98 -16.24 -12.26
C LYS A 134 5.72 -16.59 -13.07
N THR A 135 5.30 -15.72 -13.96
CA THR A 135 4.48 -16.13 -15.13
C THR A 135 5.38 -16.82 -16.12
#